data_AF-A0A345UG83-F1
#
_entry.id   AF-A0A345UG83-F1
#
_cell.length_a   1.000
_cell.length_b   1.000
_cell.length_c   1.000
_cell.angle_alpha   90.00
_cell.angle_beta   90.00
_cell.angle_gamma   90.00
#
_symmetry.space_group_name_H-M   'P 1'
#
loop_
_entity.id
_entity.type
_entity.pdbx_description
1 polymer ?
#
loop_
_entity_poly.entity_id
_entity_poly.type
_entity_poly.pdbx_seq_one_letter_code
_entity_poly.pdbx_strand_id
1 'polypeptide(L)'
;MYLTHLECSKTGETFSSEAVQNLSPAGAPLLARYDIEKARQTLRPENLPGRRTDMWRYHEMMPQKDLSKLITFGEGGTPLRHAVRFEKSFGTPQVFIKDEGVNPTGSFKARGLAAAVNAALERGVNAFAIPTAGNAGGALAAYCALASVSAHIYMPRDTPFAFRQECESAGAEVVLVDGLISDCGKIVGSLKAEKGWFDVSTLKEPYRLEGKKTMGYELFEQFGGSLPDVILYPTGGGTGLIGMWKAFDELEQLGWIGAERPRMISVQAAGCAPVVRAWEEGTTHAEYWEGAHTCASGLRVPAAVGDFLMLRAIRESKGAAIAISDEAMMHYSNEMARLTGIFPAPEGGAVFAAMMELIQQGNIGKDERIVLFNTGNGYKYLEAYQLNR
;
A
#
# COMPACT_ATOMS: atom_id res chain seq x y z
N MET A 1 20.68 -15.17 -5.54
CA MET A 1 19.71 -14.10 -5.82
C MET A 1 18.55 -14.67 -6.63
N TYR A 2 17.32 -14.26 -6.29
CA TYR A 2 16.07 -14.65 -6.97
C TYR A 2 15.52 -13.52 -7.85
N LEU A 3 15.68 -12.26 -7.43
CA LEU A 3 15.41 -11.09 -8.28
C LEU A 3 16.31 -11.16 -9.53
N THR A 4 15.70 -11.16 -10.71
CA THR A 4 16.42 -11.32 -12.00
C THR A 4 16.61 -9.98 -12.68
N HIS A 5 15.55 -9.21 -12.82
CA HIS A 5 15.56 -7.94 -13.53
C HIS A 5 14.39 -7.05 -13.09
N LEU A 6 14.44 -5.81 -13.57
CA LEU A 6 13.32 -4.88 -13.52
C LEU A 6 12.68 -4.80 -14.91
N GLU A 7 11.36 -4.67 -14.97
CA GLU A 7 10.62 -4.60 -16.22
C GLU A 7 9.77 -3.32 -16.26
N CYS A 8 9.85 -2.56 -17.35
CA CYS A 8 8.99 -1.39 -17.54
C CYS A 8 7.52 -1.81 -17.69
N SER A 9 6.68 -1.36 -16.77
CA SER A 9 5.25 -1.68 -16.73
C SER A 9 4.43 -1.24 -17.96
N LYS A 10 4.98 -0.40 -18.85
CA LYS A 10 4.36 0.03 -20.11
C LYS A 10 4.96 -0.64 -21.35
N THR A 11 6.29 -0.73 -21.43
CA THR A 11 6.98 -1.18 -22.66
C THR A 11 7.45 -2.62 -22.61
N GLY A 12 7.52 -3.24 -21.43
CA GLY A 12 8.11 -4.57 -21.24
C GLY A 12 9.64 -4.58 -21.33
N GLU A 13 10.29 -3.42 -21.50
CA GLU A 13 11.73 -3.32 -21.58
C GLU A 13 12.39 -3.73 -20.25
N THR A 14 13.51 -4.45 -20.36
CA THR A 14 14.25 -5.01 -19.23
C THR A 14 15.38 -4.10 -18.78
N PHE A 15 15.48 -3.89 -17.48
CA PHE A 15 16.50 -3.09 -16.81
C PHE A 15 17.23 -3.92 -15.76
N SER A 16 18.49 -3.56 -15.50
CA SER A 16 19.28 -4.21 -14.45
C SER A 16 18.64 -4.01 -13.07
N SER A 17 18.51 -5.08 -12.30
CA SER A 17 18.11 -5.02 -10.90
C SER A 17 19.19 -4.47 -9.98
N GLU A 18 20.42 -4.30 -10.47
CA GLU A 18 21.58 -3.86 -9.69
C GLU A 18 21.73 -2.34 -9.64
N ALA A 19 21.18 -1.65 -10.64
CA ALA A 19 21.31 -0.20 -10.72
C ALA A 19 20.29 0.50 -9.81
N VAL A 20 20.72 1.60 -9.18
CA VAL A 20 19.84 2.54 -8.46
C VAL A 20 19.03 3.30 -9.49
N GLN A 21 17.73 3.03 -9.56
CA GLN A 21 16.88 3.55 -10.61
C GLN A 21 15.52 3.96 -10.07
N ASN A 22 15.00 5.05 -10.65
CA ASN A 22 13.61 5.46 -10.49
C ASN A 22 12.75 4.91 -11.65
N LEU A 23 11.84 5.72 -12.19
CA LEU A 23 11.00 5.37 -13.33
C LEU A 23 11.84 5.00 -14.57
N SER A 24 11.25 4.21 -15.44
CA SER A 24 11.82 3.93 -16.76
C SER A 24 11.94 5.21 -17.61
N PRO A 25 12.71 5.20 -18.71
CA PRO A 25 12.73 6.31 -19.68
C PRO A 25 11.35 6.67 -20.24
N ALA A 26 10.40 5.73 -20.25
CA ALA A 26 9.00 5.95 -20.63
C ALA A 26 8.15 6.60 -19.53
N GLY A 27 8.76 7.02 -18.41
CA GLY A 27 8.07 7.60 -17.26
C GLY A 27 7.16 6.62 -16.51
N ALA A 28 7.41 5.31 -16.62
CA ALA A 28 6.56 4.27 -16.05
C ALA A 28 7.24 3.55 -14.87
N PRO A 29 6.47 2.99 -13.93
CA PRO A 29 7.01 2.15 -12.87
C PRO A 29 7.82 0.97 -13.42
N LEU A 30 8.94 0.68 -12.78
CA LEU A 30 9.71 -0.54 -12.97
C LEU A 30 9.20 -1.62 -12.01
N LEU A 31 8.86 -2.79 -12.53
CA LEU A 31 8.35 -3.93 -11.76
C LEU A 31 9.46 -4.96 -11.55
N ALA A 32 9.63 -5.42 -10.31
CA ALA A 32 10.60 -6.47 -10.01
C ALA A 32 10.13 -7.84 -10.51
N ARG A 33 11.01 -8.54 -11.23
CA ARG A 33 10.80 -9.90 -11.75
C ARG A 33 11.74 -10.89 -11.08
N TYR A 34 11.24 -12.09 -10.82
CA TYR A 34 11.92 -13.11 -10.02
C TYR A 34 12.07 -14.40 -10.82
N ASP A 35 13.11 -15.17 -10.49
CA ASP A 35 13.30 -16.53 -10.97
C ASP A 35 12.32 -17.46 -10.23
N ILE A 36 11.13 -17.63 -10.80
CA ILE A 36 10.05 -18.42 -10.20
C ILE A 36 10.44 -19.89 -10.07
N GLU A 37 11.10 -20.46 -11.08
CA GLU A 37 11.52 -21.87 -11.06
C GLU A 37 12.49 -22.14 -9.91
N LYS A 38 13.43 -21.23 -9.69
CA LYS A 38 14.33 -21.30 -8.54
C LYS A 38 13.59 -21.06 -7.22
N ALA A 39 12.70 -20.07 -7.15
CA ALA A 39 11.93 -19.78 -5.94
C ALA A 39 11.09 -20.98 -5.51
N ARG A 40 10.43 -21.68 -6.45
CA ARG A 40 9.59 -22.86 -6.21
C ARG A 40 10.32 -24.03 -5.57
N GLN A 41 11.65 -24.08 -5.67
CA GLN A 41 12.45 -25.14 -5.04
C GLN A 41 12.47 -24.99 -3.52
N THR A 42 12.51 -23.76 -2.99
CA THR A 42 12.69 -23.49 -1.55
C THR A 42 11.46 -22.84 -0.90
N LEU A 43 10.76 -21.97 -1.64
CA LEU A 43 9.52 -21.33 -1.22
C LEU A 43 8.36 -22.29 -1.47
N ARG A 44 8.06 -23.10 -0.45
CA ARG A 44 6.94 -24.03 -0.42
C ARG A 44 6.09 -23.80 0.84
N PRO A 45 4.75 -23.95 0.80
CA PRO A 45 3.90 -23.69 1.97
C PRO A 45 4.35 -24.48 3.21
N GLU A 46 4.77 -25.73 3.03
CA GLU A 46 5.29 -26.61 4.08
C GLU A 46 6.60 -26.11 4.73
N ASN A 47 7.35 -25.23 4.05
CA ASN A 47 8.60 -24.66 4.55
C ASN A 47 8.40 -23.29 5.23
N LEU A 48 7.17 -22.76 5.26
CA LEU A 48 6.85 -21.48 5.90
C LEU A 48 6.75 -21.57 7.44
N PRO A 49 6.20 -22.65 8.03
CA PRO A 49 6.26 -22.84 9.48
C PRO A 49 7.71 -22.83 9.99
N GLY A 50 7.96 -22.17 11.11
CA GLY A 50 9.30 -22.05 11.70
C GLY A 50 10.20 -20.98 11.07
N ARG A 51 9.80 -20.34 9.97
CA ARG A 51 10.39 -19.07 9.52
C ARG A 51 10.01 -17.94 10.48
N ARG A 52 10.68 -16.79 10.32
CA ARG A 52 10.23 -15.49 10.86
C ARG A 52 8.75 -15.22 10.53
N THR A 53 8.12 -14.41 11.37
CA THR A 53 6.69 -14.07 11.29
C THR A 53 6.41 -12.76 10.53
N ASP A 54 7.47 -12.00 10.21
CA ASP A 54 7.39 -10.75 9.47
C ASP A 54 7.35 -10.99 7.94
N MET A 55 7.19 -9.92 7.15
CA MET A 55 7.05 -10.00 5.70
C MET A 55 8.28 -10.60 4.99
N TRP A 56 9.45 -10.64 5.64
CA TRP A 56 10.70 -11.16 5.07
C TRP A 56 10.75 -12.68 5.04
N ARG A 57 9.74 -13.36 5.58
CA ARG A 57 9.58 -14.81 5.46
C ARG A 57 9.44 -15.29 4.01
N TYR A 58 9.05 -14.41 3.10
CA TYR A 58 8.95 -14.65 1.65
C TYR A 58 10.21 -14.21 0.88
N HIS A 59 11.39 -14.25 1.50
CA HIS A 59 12.63 -13.68 0.96
C HIS A 59 12.97 -14.08 -0.49
N GLU A 60 12.55 -15.26 -0.94
CA GLU A 60 12.73 -15.69 -2.34
C GLU A 60 12.02 -14.77 -3.34
N MET A 61 10.93 -14.13 -2.91
CA MET A 61 10.14 -13.19 -3.69
C MET A 61 10.36 -11.74 -3.24
N MET A 62 11.45 -11.45 -2.54
CA MET A 62 11.80 -10.09 -2.07
C MET A 62 13.09 -9.59 -2.75
N PRO A 63 13.27 -8.27 -2.91
CA PRO A 63 14.39 -7.73 -3.68
C PRO A 63 15.77 -7.87 -3.01
N GLN A 64 15.82 -8.28 -1.75
CA GLN A 64 17.02 -8.36 -0.92
C GLN A 64 17.86 -9.59 -1.26
N LYS A 65 19.18 -9.40 -1.35
CA LYS A 65 20.12 -10.49 -1.59
C LYS A 65 20.61 -11.14 -0.31
N ASP A 66 20.88 -10.32 0.70
CA ASP A 66 21.57 -10.73 1.92
C ASP A 66 20.73 -10.38 3.14
N LEU A 67 20.00 -11.38 3.63
CA LEU A 67 19.13 -11.24 4.81
C LEU A 67 19.91 -10.94 6.09
N SER A 68 21.24 -11.14 6.14
CA SER A 68 22.05 -10.82 7.32
C SER A 68 22.24 -9.31 7.51
N LYS A 69 22.08 -8.52 6.44
CA LYS A 69 22.18 -7.04 6.44
C LYS A 69 20.83 -6.34 6.54
N LEU A 70 19.77 -7.12 6.72
CA LEU A 70 18.42 -6.62 6.73
C LEU A 70 18.17 -5.72 7.95
N ILE A 71 17.74 -4.48 7.70
CA ILE A 71 17.14 -3.64 8.73
C ILE A 71 15.63 -3.86 8.74
N THR A 72 15.04 -4.09 9.91
CA THR A 72 13.60 -4.32 10.00
C THR A 72 13.09 -4.03 11.41
N PHE A 73 11.82 -3.64 11.49
CA PHE A 73 11.06 -3.56 12.75
C PHE A 73 10.13 -4.77 12.93
N GLY A 74 10.23 -5.78 12.06
CA GLY A 74 9.31 -6.91 12.04
C GLY A 74 7.97 -6.60 11.36
N GLU A 75 7.94 -5.65 10.43
CA GLU A 75 6.74 -5.29 9.67
C GLU A 75 6.11 -6.47 8.92
N GLY A 76 4.78 -6.47 8.82
CA GLY A 76 4.00 -7.59 8.30
C GLY A 76 3.55 -8.58 9.36
N GLY A 77 3.09 -9.75 8.93
CA GLY A 77 2.46 -10.73 9.81
C GLY A 77 1.21 -10.18 10.52
N THR A 78 0.54 -9.19 9.92
CA THR A 78 -0.51 -8.43 10.58
C THR A 78 -1.77 -9.27 10.78
N PRO A 79 -2.58 -9.03 11.83
CA PRO A 79 -3.77 -9.81 12.09
C PRO A 79 -4.80 -9.74 10.95
N LEU A 80 -5.36 -10.90 10.61
CA LEU A 80 -6.60 -11.01 9.84
C LEU A 80 -7.71 -11.41 10.82
N ARG A 81 -8.59 -10.45 11.13
CA ARG A 81 -9.59 -10.60 12.20
C ARG A 81 -10.96 -10.87 11.61
N HIS A 82 -11.60 -11.96 11.99
CA HIS A 82 -12.98 -12.24 11.63
C HIS A 82 -13.92 -11.29 12.40
N ALA A 83 -14.62 -10.41 11.68
CA ALA A 83 -15.49 -9.38 12.23
C ALA A 83 -16.93 -9.89 12.46
N VAL A 84 -17.07 -10.95 13.27
CA VAL A 84 -18.36 -11.63 13.56
C VAL A 84 -19.48 -10.68 14.01
N ARG A 85 -19.13 -9.57 14.67
CA ARG A 85 -20.12 -8.57 15.12
C ARG A 85 -20.69 -7.73 13.97
N PHE A 86 -19.97 -7.57 12.85
CA PHE A 86 -20.51 -6.92 11.65
C PHE A 86 -21.64 -7.76 11.06
N GLU A 87 -21.41 -9.07 10.89
CA GLU A 87 -22.39 -10.04 10.39
C GLU A 87 -23.71 -9.95 11.16
N LYS A 88 -23.61 -9.95 12.50
CA LYS A 88 -24.78 -9.85 13.38
C LYS A 88 -25.47 -8.48 13.35
N SER A 89 -24.70 -7.40 13.23
CA SER A 89 -25.24 -6.03 13.34
C SER A 89 -25.83 -5.54 12.02
N PHE A 90 -25.30 -6.00 10.89
CA PHE A 90 -25.59 -5.49 9.55
C PHE A 90 -26.09 -6.55 8.58
N GLY A 91 -26.15 -7.82 8.98
CA GLY A 91 -26.57 -8.92 8.11
C GLY A 91 -25.60 -9.17 6.95
N THR A 92 -24.30 -8.93 7.16
CA THR A 92 -23.26 -9.05 6.13
C THR A 92 -22.80 -10.50 5.93
N PRO A 93 -22.15 -10.83 4.80
CA PRO A 93 -21.39 -12.06 4.60
C PRO A 93 -20.21 -12.20 5.56
N GLN A 94 -19.35 -13.21 5.36
CA GLN A 94 -18.16 -13.37 6.18
C GLN A 94 -17.17 -12.23 5.97
N VAL A 95 -17.01 -11.37 6.98
CA VAL A 95 -16.13 -10.19 6.88
C VAL A 95 -14.86 -10.38 7.71
N PHE A 96 -13.72 -10.16 7.07
CA PHE A 96 -12.41 -10.14 7.72
C PHE A 96 -11.79 -8.76 7.60
N ILE A 97 -11.11 -8.32 8.66
CA ILE A 97 -10.34 -7.07 8.66
C ILE A 97 -8.87 -7.43 8.67
N LYS A 98 -8.16 -7.05 7.61
CA LYS A 98 -6.71 -7.09 7.55
C LYS A 98 -6.18 -5.81 8.19
N ASP A 99 -5.74 -5.92 9.43
CA ASP A 99 -5.40 -4.76 10.26
C ASP A 99 -3.93 -4.37 10.08
N GLU A 100 -3.66 -3.52 9.10
CA GLU A 100 -2.32 -3.00 8.86
C GLU A 100 -1.96 -1.81 9.76
N GLY A 101 -2.88 -1.35 10.60
CA GLY A 101 -2.65 -0.29 11.59
C GLY A 101 -1.69 -0.69 12.71
N VAL A 102 -1.42 -1.99 12.89
CA VAL A 102 -0.50 -2.51 13.91
C VAL A 102 0.95 -2.65 13.43
N ASN A 103 1.24 -2.25 12.18
CA ASN A 103 2.63 -2.20 11.72
C ASN A 103 3.46 -1.22 12.58
N PRO A 104 4.80 -1.37 12.61
CA PRO A 104 5.68 -0.60 13.50
C PRO A 104 5.56 0.93 13.42
N THR A 105 5.14 1.47 12.27
CA THR A 105 4.98 2.92 12.04
C THR A 105 3.50 3.33 11.98
N GLY A 106 2.62 2.53 12.59
CA GLY A 106 1.17 2.74 12.66
C GLY A 106 0.43 2.67 11.32
N SER A 107 1.05 2.11 10.28
CA SER A 107 0.38 1.91 8.98
C SER A 107 1.11 0.90 8.10
N PHE A 108 0.40 0.42 7.08
CA PHE A 108 0.95 -0.48 6.07
C PHE A 108 2.18 0.10 5.36
N LYS A 109 2.42 1.43 5.38
CA LYS A 109 3.57 2.11 4.74
C LYS A 109 4.92 1.53 5.18
N ALA A 110 4.99 0.98 6.40
CA ALA A 110 6.14 0.26 6.91
C ALA A 110 6.67 -0.79 5.92
N ARG A 111 5.81 -1.69 5.44
CA ARG A 111 6.17 -2.76 4.49
C ARG A 111 6.93 -2.26 3.25
N GLY A 112 6.33 -1.26 2.56
CA GLY A 112 6.90 -0.76 1.32
C GLY A 112 8.22 -0.01 1.57
N LEU A 113 8.28 0.80 2.62
CA LEU A 113 9.47 1.58 2.94
C LEU A 113 10.61 0.68 3.41
N ALA A 114 10.31 -0.37 4.18
CA ALA A 114 11.29 -1.39 4.54
C ALA A 114 11.90 -2.06 3.30
N ALA A 115 11.07 -2.48 2.34
CA ALA A 115 11.54 -3.11 1.10
C ALA A 115 12.42 -2.17 0.26
N ALA A 116 12.00 -0.92 0.10
CA ALA A 116 12.74 0.05 -0.71
C ALA A 116 14.02 0.55 -0.07
N VAL A 117 14.01 0.85 1.23
CA VAL A 117 15.20 1.31 1.95
C VAL A 117 16.26 0.20 1.97
N ASN A 118 15.90 -1.04 2.33
CA ASN A 118 16.85 -2.16 2.31
C ASN A 118 17.43 -2.39 0.90
N ALA A 119 16.59 -2.36 -0.14
CA ALA A 119 17.07 -2.57 -1.51
C ALA A 119 18.00 -1.44 -1.96
N ALA A 120 17.70 -0.19 -1.62
CA ALA A 120 18.54 0.95 -1.95
C ALA A 120 19.87 0.93 -1.18
N LEU A 121 19.87 0.52 0.10
CA LEU A 121 21.08 0.36 0.91
C LEU A 121 22.04 -0.69 0.31
N GLU A 122 21.53 -1.83 -0.14
CA GLU A 122 22.33 -2.86 -0.84
C GLU A 122 22.99 -2.32 -2.12
N ARG A 123 22.47 -1.22 -2.68
CA ARG A 123 22.95 -0.56 -3.89
C ARG A 123 23.72 0.74 -3.58
N GLY A 124 24.09 0.96 -2.32
CA GLY A 124 24.95 2.06 -1.88
C GLY A 124 24.25 3.40 -1.63
N VAL A 125 22.91 3.44 -1.61
CA VAL A 125 22.16 4.66 -1.29
C VAL A 125 22.20 4.95 0.21
N ASN A 126 22.53 6.18 0.59
CA ASN A 126 22.58 6.63 1.99
C ASN A 126 21.81 7.96 2.24
N ALA A 127 21.10 8.46 1.24
CA ALA A 127 20.27 9.67 1.36
C ALA A 127 18.98 9.49 0.56
N PHE A 128 17.85 9.68 1.23
CA PHE A 128 16.52 9.42 0.70
C PHE A 128 15.68 10.68 0.73
N ALA A 129 14.83 10.87 -0.28
CA ALA A 129 13.87 11.96 -0.30
C ALA A 129 12.45 11.47 -0.60
N ILE A 130 11.46 12.06 0.07
CA ILE A 130 10.04 11.77 -0.19
C ILE A 130 9.16 13.03 -0.05
N PRO A 131 8.32 13.32 -1.05
CA PRO A 131 7.21 14.26 -0.91
C PRO A 131 5.99 13.53 -0.32
N THR A 132 5.46 14.00 0.81
CA THR A 132 4.32 13.36 1.47
C THR A 132 3.63 14.28 2.48
N ALA A 133 2.32 14.08 2.70
CA ALA A 133 1.56 14.72 3.78
C ALA A 133 0.98 13.67 4.75
N GLY A 134 1.64 12.52 4.91
CA GLY A 134 1.07 11.42 5.68
C GLY A 134 2.05 10.30 6.00
N ASN A 135 1.48 9.11 6.22
CA ASN A 135 2.16 7.90 6.71
C ASN A 135 3.48 7.50 6.04
N ALA A 136 3.72 7.90 4.78
CA ALA A 136 4.94 7.51 4.09
C ALA A 136 6.19 8.24 4.62
N GLY A 137 6.01 9.47 5.13
CA GLY A 137 7.10 10.25 5.72
C GLY A 137 7.63 9.59 6.98
N GLY A 138 6.74 9.35 7.94
CA GLY A 138 7.11 8.70 9.21
C GLY A 138 7.73 7.32 9.02
N ALA A 139 7.19 6.53 8.07
CA ALA A 139 7.80 5.27 7.70
C ALA A 139 9.22 5.45 7.15
N LEU A 140 9.45 6.37 6.20
CA LEU A 140 10.81 6.63 5.70
C LEU A 140 11.75 7.06 6.82
N ALA A 141 11.33 8.04 7.64
CA ALA A 141 12.11 8.56 8.74
C ALA A 141 12.56 7.43 9.69
N ALA A 142 11.62 6.54 10.07
CA ALA A 142 11.92 5.43 10.96
C ALA A 142 12.96 4.44 10.38
N TYR A 143 12.81 4.01 9.11
CA TYR A 143 13.78 3.08 8.51
C TYR A 143 15.14 3.74 8.23
N CYS A 144 15.16 5.03 7.85
CA CYS A 144 16.41 5.76 7.68
C CYS A 144 17.14 5.96 9.02
N ALA A 145 16.41 6.26 10.10
CA ALA A 145 16.96 6.32 11.45
C ALA A 145 17.56 4.98 11.86
N LEU A 146 16.84 3.87 11.63
CA LEU A 146 17.33 2.52 11.92
C LEU A 146 18.61 2.18 11.14
N ALA A 147 18.73 2.64 9.89
CA ALA A 147 19.93 2.43 9.07
C ALA A 147 21.06 3.45 9.32
N SER A 148 20.84 4.47 10.14
CA SER A 148 21.75 5.61 10.30
C SER A 148 22.07 6.33 8.96
N VAL A 149 21.04 6.59 8.15
CA VAL A 149 21.12 7.28 6.86
C VAL A 149 20.18 8.49 6.79
N SER A 150 20.38 9.38 5.82
CA SER A 150 19.64 10.64 5.76
C SER A 150 18.25 10.47 5.15
N ALA A 151 17.24 11.09 5.77
CA ALA A 151 15.88 11.21 5.25
C ALA A 151 15.49 12.68 5.11
N HIS A 152 15.15 13.10 3.88
CA HIS A 152 14.67 14.44 3.56
C HIS A 152 13.19 14.37 3.19
N ILE A 153 12.34 15.00 3.99
CA ILE A 153 10.88 14.84 3.90
C ILE A 153 10.25 16.20 3.62
N TYR A 154 9.60 16.30 2.46
CA TYR A 154 8.94 17.52 2.03
C TYR A 154 7.45 17.39 2.24
N MET A 155 6.91 18.23 3.12
CA MET A 155 5.51 18.20 3.53
C MET A 155 4.82 19.53 3.26
N PRO A 156 3.56 19.54 2.80
CA PRO A 156 2.72 20.73 2.87
C PRO A 156 2.64 21.28 4.30
N ARG A 157 2.55 22.60 4.47
CA ARG A 157 2.43 23.25 5.79
C ARG A 157 1.15 22.82 6.55
N ASP A 158 0.09 22.46 5.84
CA ASP A 158 -1.17 21.95 6.41
C ASP A 158 -1.12 20.47 6.81
N THR A 159 0.04 19.81 6.74
CA THR A 159 0.19 18.40 7.14
C THR A 159 -0.16 18.22 8.63
N PRO A 160 -1.02 17.25 8.99
CA PRO A 160 -1.38 16.99 10.38
C PRO A 160 -0.17 16.77 11.30
N PHE A 161 -0.31 17.23 12.53
CA PHE A 161 0.81 17.32 13.48
C PHE A 161 1.49 15.98 13.71
N ALA A 162 0.71 14.90 13.85
CA ALA A 162 1.23 13.56 14.12
C ALA A 162 2.24 13.09 13.06
N PHE A 163 1.99 13.35 11.78
CA PHE A 163 2.90 12.92 10.69
C PHE A 163 4.21 13.70 10.70
N ARG A 164 4.14 15.01 10.96
CA ARG A 164 5.33 15.87 11.11
C ARG A 164 6.16 15.44 12.31
N GLN A 165 5.52 15.30 13.46
CA GLN A 165 6.18 14.94 14.72
C GLN A 165 6.89 13.59 14.63
N GLU A 166 6.28 12.58 13.99
CA GLU A 166 6.90 11.27 13.78
C GLU A 166 8.22 11.38 12.99
N CYS A 167 8.25 12.24 11.97
CA CYS A 167 9.44 12.45 11.14
C CYS A 167 10.56 13.18 11.89
N GLU A 168 10.23 14.29 12.55
CA GLU A 168 11.18 15.10 13.32
C GLU A 168 11.77 14.28 14.48
N SER A 169 10.95 13.48 15.15
CA SER A 169 11.40 12.62 16.28
C SER A 169 12.37 11.53 15.83
N ALA A 170 12.24 11.04 14.60
CA ALA A 170 13.16 10.07 14.00
C ALA A 170 14.42 10.72 13.40
N GLY A 171 14.59 12.04 13.53
CA GLY A 171 15.77 12.76 13.05
C GLY A 171 15.80 13.05 11.55
N ALA A 172 14.65 12.95 10.87
CA ALA A 172 14.55 13.34 9.46
C ALA A 172 14.63 14.87 9.30
N GLU A 173 15.21 15.32 8.19
CA GLU A 173 15.13 16.72 7.78
C GLU A 173 13.75 16.99 7.17
N VAL A 174 12.90 17.67 7.93
CA VAL A 174 11.53 18.00 7.49
C VAL A 174 11.49 19.42 6.95
N VAL A 175 11.09 19.57 5.68
CA VAL A 175 10.88 20.85 5.03
C VAL A 175 9.38 21.07 4.81
N LEU A 176 8.84 22.10 5.43
CA LEU A 176 7.45 22.52 5.23
C LEU A 176 7.35 23.47 4.04
N VAL A 177 6.46 23.14 3.11
CA VAL A 177 6.24 23.87 1.86
C VAL A 177 4.89 24.56 1.90
N ASP A 178 4.86 25.84 1.52
CA ASP A 178 3.64 26.59 1.26
C ASP A 178 3.06 26.18 -0.10
N GLY A 179 2.37 25.04 -0.13
CA GLY A 179 1.84 24.46 -1.36
C GLY A 179 1.30 23.04 -1.16
N LEU A 180 1.04 22.35 -2.26
CA LEU A 180 0.50 20.98 -2.26
C LEU A 180 1.61 19.93 -2.28
N ILE A 181 1.24 18.66 -2.08
CA ILE A 181 2.16 17.52 -2.21
C ILE A 181 2.84 17.49 -3.60
N SER A 182 2.14 17.94 -4.64
CA SER A 182 2.71 18.09 -5.98
C SER A 182 3.88 19.07 -6.02
N ASP A 183 3.81 20.16 -5.26
CA ASP A 183 4.88 21.17 -5.20
C ASP A 183 6.09 20.65 -4.40
N CYS A 184 5.84 19.93 -3.30
CA CYS A 184 6.87 19.14 -2.62
C CYS A 184 7.58 18.19 -3.60
N GLY A 185 6.80 17.52 -4.46
CA GLY A 185 7.33 16.59 -5.47
C GLY A 185 8.19 17.25 -6.54
N LYS A 186 7.84 18.47 -6.97
CA LYS A 186 8.67 19.28 -7.88
C LYS A 186 10.00 19.65 -7.24
N ILE A 187 9.99 20.06 -5.97
CA ILE A 187 11.21 20.43 -5.23
C ILE A 187 12.13 19.22 -5.11
N VAL A 188 11.63 18.08 -4.62
CA VAL A 188 12.41 16.82 -4.54
C VAL A 188 12.96 16.44 -5.92
N GLY A 189 12.15 16.51 -6.97
CA GLY A 189 12.58 16.21 -8.34
C GLY A 189 13.71 17.12 -8.84
N SER A 190 13.69 18.41 -8.50
CA SER A 190 14.71 19.38 -8.90
C SER A 190 16.03 19.22 -8.13
N LEU A 191 15.97 18.81 -6.86
CA LEU A 191 17.16 18.74 -5.99
C LEU A 191 17.82 17.36 -5.98
N LYS A 192 17.11 16.29 -6.31
CA LYS A 192 17.61 14.92 -6.08
C LYS A 192 18.95 14.61 -6.75
N ALA A 193 19.18 15.11 -7.97
CA ALA A 193 20.42 14.86 -8.70
C ALA A 193 21.60 15.63 -8.08
N GLU A 194 21.39 16.90 -7.73
CA GLU A 194 22.41 17.76 -7.08
C GLU A 194 22.77 17.23 -5.68
N LYS A 195 21.75 16.82 -4.90
CA LYS A 195 21.92 16.40 -3.51
C LYS A 195 22.23 14.91 -3.33
N GLY A 196 22.25 14.13 -4.43
CA GLY A 196 22.47 12.69 -4.37
C GLY A 196 21.34 11.92 -3.67
N TRP A 197 20.11 12.44 -3.68
CA TRP A 197 18.97 11.79 -3.02
C TRP A 197 18.34 10.72 -3.89
N PHE A 198 17.97 9.60 -3.27
CA PHE A 198 17.09 8.62 -3.89
C PHE A 198 15.62 8.95 -3.61
N ASP A 199 14.87 9.26 -4.67
CA ASP A 199 13.44 9.57 -4.59
C ASP A 199 12.63 8.29 -4.38
N VAL A 200 12.05 8.13 -3.19
CA VAL A 200 11.21 6.96 -2.83
C VAL A 200 9.72 7.29 -2.86
N SER A 201 9.32 8.29 -3.65
CA SER A 201 7.91 8.58 -3.97
C SER A 201 7.18 7.32 -4.44
N THR A 202 5.88 7.29 -4.19
CA THR A 202 5.01 6.14 -4.51
C THR A 202 5.17 5.71 -5.98
N LEU A 203 5.60 4.45 -6.20
CA LEU A 203 5.85 3.84 -7.51
C LEU A 203 6.89 4.54 -8.41
N LYS A 204 7.68 5.48 -7.87
CA LYS A 204 8.83 6.04 -8.58
C LYS A 204 10.08 5.20 -8.43
N GLU A 205 10.11 4.28 -7.48
CA GLU A 205 11.15 3.27 -7.34
C GLU A 205 10.50 1.87 -7.36
N PRO A 206 11.25 0.82 -7.68
CA PRO A 206 10.67 -0.49 -7.99
C PRO A 206 10.30 -1.35 -6.77
N TYR A 207 10.77 -1.03 -5.56
CA TYR A 207 10.82 -1.99 -4.46
C TYR A 207 9.77 -1.77 -3.36
N ARG A 208 9.15 -0.59 -3.26
CA ARG A 208 8.01 -0.39 -2.33
C ARG A 208 6.86 -1.32 -2.66
N LEU A 209 6.64 -1.61 -3.94
CA LEU A 209 5.63 -2.55 -4.40
C LEU A 209 5.85 -3.94 -3.79
N GLU A 210 7.10 -4.39 -3.73
CA GLU A 210 7.48 -5.71 -3.25
C GLU A 210 7.21 -5.88 -1.76
N GLY A 211 7.39 -4.85 -0.95
CA GLY A 211 6.94 -4.86 0.44
C GLY A 211 5.42 -5.02 0.55
N LYS A 212 4.65 -4.35 -0.32
CA LYS A 212 3.18 -4.39 -0.27
C LYS A 212 2.58 -5.69 -0.75
N LYS A 213 3.20 -6.35 -1.73
CA LYS A 213 2.69 -7.61 -2.28
C LYS A 213 2.59 -8.71 -1.23
N THR A 214 3.43 -8.64 -0.19
CA THR A 214 3.39 -9.59 0.94
C THR A 214 2.04 -9.64 1.66
N MET A 215 1.21 -8.59 1.56
CA MET A 215 -0.17 -8.64 2.04
C MET A 215 -0.99 -9.74 1.33
N GLY A 216 -0.77 -9.97 0.04
CA GLY A 216 -1.43 -11.03 -0.73
C GLY A 216 -0.95 -12.43 -0.33
N TYR A 217 0.35 -12.61 -0.09
CA TYR A 217 0.89 -13.87 0.43
C TYR A 217 0.37 -14.19 1.83
N GLU A 218 0.29 -13.17 2.70
CA GLU A 218 -0.27 -13.33 4.03
C GLU A 218 -1.75 -13.73 3.99
N LEU A 219 -2.55 -13.18 3.08
CA LEU A 219 -3.94 -13.61 2.93
C LEU A 219 -4.03 -15.10 2.57
N PHE A 220 -3.24 -15.58 1.62
CA PHE A 220 -3.20 -17.01 1.26
C PHE A 220 -2.89 -17.90 2.48
N GLU A 221 -1.85 -17.55 3.24
CA GLU A 221 -1.49 -18.32 4.44
C GLU A 221 -2.58 -18.26 5.52
N GLN A 222 -3.10 -17.07 5.80
CA GLN A 222 -4.08 -16.84 6.86
C GLN A 222 -5.45 -17.45 6.56
N PHE A 223 -5.77 -17.68 5.28
CA PHE A 223 -6.94 -18.43 4.83
C PHE A 223 -6.64 -19.92 4.56
N GLY A 224 -5.51 -20.44 5.07
CA GLY A 224 -5.21 -21.87 5.05
C GLY A 224 -4.96 -22.43 3.64
N GLY A 225 -4.38 -21.63 2.75
CA GLY A 225 -4.11 -22.03 1.36
C GLY A 225 -5.23 -21.70 0.38
N SER A 226 -6.20 -20.88 0.77
CA SER A 226 -7.23 -20.33 -0.11
C SER A 226 -7.16 -18.81 -0.15
N LEU A 227 -7.87 -18.18 -1.07
CA LEU A 227 -8.01 -16.72 -1.15
C LEU A 227 -9.45 -16.30 -0.82
N PRO A 228 -9.68 -15.05 -0.36
CA PRO A 228 -11.02 -14.51 -0.22
C PRO A 228 -11.69 -14.29 -1.59
N ASP A 229 -13.00 -14.11 -1.59
CA ASP A 229 -13.76 -13.84 -2.82
C ASP A 229 -13.64 -12.37 -3.23
N VAL A 230 -13.60 -11.47 -2.25
CA VAL A 230 -13.59 -10.01 -2.46
C VAL A 230 -12.58 -9.33 -1.55
N ILE A 231 -11.80 -8.41 -2.12
CA ILE A 231 -10.90 -7.52 -1.37
C ILE A 231 -11.33 -6.08 -1.60
N LEU A 232 -11.67 -5.37 -0.52
CA LEU A 232 -11.86 -3.92 -0.53
C LEU A 232 -10.58 -3.25 -0.03
N TYR A 233 -10.00 -2.42 -0.88
CA TYR A 233 -8.74 -1.76 -0.62
C TYR A 233 -8.86 -0.24 -0.75
N PRO A 234 -8.52 0.53 0.31
CA PRO A 234 -8.53 1.99 0.25
C PRO A 234 -7.40 2.47 -0.67
N THR A 235 -7.75 3.20 -1.71
CA THR A 235 -6.88 3.46 -2.87
C THR A 235 -6.56 4.94 -3.02
N GLY A 236 -5.39 5.34 -2.51
CA GLY A 236 -4.72 6.57 -2.91
C GLY A 236 -3.79 6.29 -4.10
N GLY A 237 -2.50 6.12 -3.85
CA GLY A 237 -1.50 5.82 -4.89
C GLY A 237 -1.42 4.36 -5.37
N GLY A 238 -2.34 3.48 -4.98
CA GLY A 238 -2.50 2.14 -5.60
C GLY A 238 -1.51 1.04 -5.29
N THR A 239 -0.37 1.33 -4.65
CA THR A 239 0.72 0.34 -4.52
C THR A 239 0.30 -0.96 -3.83
N GLY A 240 -0.61 -0.91 -2.85
CA GLY A 240 -1.11 -2.14 -2.21
C GLY A 240 -1.98 -2.99 -3.12
N LEU A 241 -2.91 -2.37 -3.86
CA LEU A 241 -3.77 -3.03 -4.83
C LEU A 241 -2.95 -3.69 -5.95
N ILE A 242 -2.00 -2.95 -6.54
CA ILE A 242 -1.09 -3.46 -7.57
C ILE A 242 -0.21 -4.58 -6.99
N GLY A 243 0.28 -4.40 -5.76
CA GLY A 243 1.13 -5.37 -5.09
C GLY A 243 0.40 -6.68 -4.85
N MET A 244 -0.82 -6.65 -4.32
CA MET A 244 -1.62 -7.87 -4.11
C MET A 244 -1.94 -8.56 -5.44
N TRP A 245 -2.28 -7.81 -6.49
CA TRP A 245 -2.51 -8.40 -7.82
C TRP A 245 -1.28 -9.11 -8.37
N LYS A 246 -0.10 -8.50 -8.21
CA LYS A 246 1.20 -9.12 -8.51
C LYS A 246 1.45 -10.37 -7.66
N ALA A 247 1.13 -10.33 -6.37
CA ALA A 247 1.31 -11.48 -5.48
C ALA A 247 0.43 -12.66 -5.90
N PHE A 248 -0.83 -12.44 -6.28
CA PHE A 248 -1.70 -13.52 -6.76
C PHE A 248 -1.18 -14.14 -8.05
N ASP A 249 -0.63 -13.32 -8.95
CA ASP A 249 0.05 -13.81 -10.14
C ASP A 249 1.28 -14.67 -9.82
N GLU A 250 2.11 -14.24 -8.88
CA GLU A 250 3.27 -15.02 -8.43
C GLU A 250 2.87 -16.31 -7.70
N LEU A 251 1.81 -16.27 -6.88
CA LEU A 251 1.28 -17.46 -6.20
C LEU A 251 0.77 -18.50 -7.21
N GLU A 252 0.13 -18.06 -8.30
CA GLU A 252 -0.29 -18.94 -9.38
C GLU A 252 0.92 -19.54 -10.11
N GLN A 253 1.93 -18.74 -10.45
CA GLN A 253 3.15 -19.22 -11.10
C GLN A 253 3.97 -20.18 -10.20
N LEU A 254 3.98 -19.95 -8.88
CA LEU A 254 4.54 -20.88 -7.89
C LEU A 254 3.72 -22.18 -7.75
N GLY A 255 2.48 -22.19 -8.25
CA GLY A 255 1.53 -23.30 -8.17
C GLY A 255 0.89 -23.46 -6.79
N TRP A 256 0.77 -22.37 -6.03
CA TRP A 256 0.13 -22.36 -4.72
C TRP A 256 -1.38 -22.14 -4.82
N ILE A 257 -1.84 -21.46 -5.86
CA ILE A 257 -3.24 -21.24 -6.21
C ILE A 257 -3.49 -21.58 -7.67
N GLY A 258 -4.76 -21.72 -8.05
CA GLY A 258 -5.17 -21.74 -9.47
C GLY A 258 -5.39 -20.33 -10.03
N ALA A 259 -6.05 -20.26 -11.19
CA ALA A 259 -6.35 -18.99 -11.87
C ALA A 259 -7.45 -18.15 -11.19
N GLU A 260 -8.17 -18.72 -10.22
CA GLU A 260 -9.21 -18.00 -9.47
C GLU A 260 -8.56 -17.03 -8.47
N ARG A 261 -8.85 -15.74 -8.64
CA ARG A 261 -8.30 -14.64 -7.83
C ARG A 261 -9.45 -13.78 -7.25
N PRO A 262 -9.24 -13.10 -6.10
CA PRO A 262 -10.26 -12.23 -5.51
C PRO A 262 -10.66 -11.09 -6.44
N ARG A 263 -11.92 -10.68 -6.37
CA ARG A 263 -12.38 -9.42 -6.99
C ARG A 263 -11.75 -8.25 -6.25
N MET A 264 -11.03 -7.39 -6.96
CA MET A 264 -10.31 -6.25 -6.38
C MET A 264 -11.14 -4.99 -6.45
N ILE A 265 -11.57 -4.49 -5.29
CA ILE A 265 -12.40 -3.29 -5.18
C ILE A 265 -11.55 -2.11 -4.69
N SER A 266 -11.44 -1.10 -5.54
CA SER A 266 -10.77 0.16 -5.22
C SER A 266 -11.74 1.12 -4.54
N VAL A 267 -11.44 1.54 -3.31
CA VAL A 267 -12.25 2.51 -2.57
C VAL A 267 -11.52 3.83 -2.46
N GLN A 268 -12.08 4.91 -2.99
CA GLN A 268 -11.51 6.27 -2.90
C GLN A 268 -12.40 7.20 -2.08
N ALA A 269 -11.85 8.32 -1.61
CA ALA A 269 -12.66 9.38 -1.02
C ALA A 269 -13.40 10.15 -2.12
N ALA A 270 -14.66 10.50 -1.92
CA ALA A 270 -15.48 11.21 -2.91
C ALA A 270 -14.88 12.57 -3.34
N GLY A 271 -14.20 13.26 -2.42
CA GLY A 271 -13.50 14.51 -2.72
C GLY A 271 -12.16 14.32 -3.44
N CYS A 272 -11.74 13.09 -3.75
CA CYS A 272 -10.52 12.76 -4.52
C CYS A 272 -10.61 11.35 -5.12
N ALA A 273 -11.40 11.18 -6.19
CA ALA A 273 -11.72 9.86 -6.77
C ALA A 273 -11.31 9.69 -8.27
N PRO A 274 -10.06 9.97 -8.67
CA PRO A 274 -9.65 9.91 -10.08
C PRO A 274 -9.72 8.50 -10.69
N VAL A 275 -9.44 7.45 -9.91
CA VAL A 275 -9.50 6.06 -10.38
C VAL A 275 -10.95 5.60 -10.57
N VAL A 276 -11.85 6.05 -9.68
CA VAL A 276 -13.29 5.78 -9.82
C VAL A 276 -13.81 6.39 -11.12
N ARG A 277 -13.54 7.69 -11.36
CA ARG A 277 -13.91 8.38 -12.60
C ARG A 277 -13.40 7.63 -13.84
N ALA A 278 -12.11 7.30 -13.86
CA ALA A 278 -11.49 6.60 -15.00
C ALA A 278 -12.04 5.18 -15.21
N TRP A 279 -12.42 4.49 -14.13
CA TRP A 279 -13.05 3.18 -14.22
C TRP A 279 -14.45 3.27 -14.85
N GLU A 280 -15.27 4.22 -14.39
CA GLU A 280 -16.62 4.49 -14.92
C GLU A 280 -16.60 4.94 -16.39
N GLU A 281 -15.65 5.79 -16.76
CA GLU A 281 -15.47 6.27 -18.13
C GLU A 281 -14.82 5.23 -19.07
N GLY A 282 -14.32 4.11 -18.53
CA GLY A 282 -13.67 3.07 -19.32
C GLY A 282 -12.27 3.45 -19.83
N THR A 283 -11.65 4.51 -19.31
CA THR A 283 -10.34 5.00 -19.76
C THR A 283 -9.19 4.17 -19.19
N THR A 284 -8.02 4.19 -19.83
CA THR A 284 -6.83 3.45 -19.36
C THR A 284 -6.01 4.21 -18.33
N HIS A 285 -6.22 5.52 -18.24
CA HIS A 285 -5.52 6.44 -17.37
C HIS A 285 -6.52 7.35 -16.66
N ALA A 286 -6.18 7.74 -15.44
CA ALA A 286 -6.95 8.65 -14.65
C ALA A 286 -6.45 10.09 -14.85
N GLU A 287 -7.38 10.98 -15.19
CA GLU A 287 -7.09 12.40 -15.22
C GLU A 287 -6.82 12.95 -13.83
N TYR A 288 -6.09 14.07 -13.77
CA TYR A 288 -5.81 14.76 -12.53
C TYR A 288 -7.11 15.22 -11.86
N TRP A 289 -7.25 14.95 -10.55
CA TRP A 289 -8.38 15.40 -9.77
C TRP A 289 -8.17 16.80 -9.21
N GLU A 290 -8.87 17.78 -9.78
CA GLU A 290 -8.85 19.17 -9.31
C GLU A 290 -9.54 19.34 -7.95
N GLY A 291 -8.98 20.20 -7.09
CA GLY A 291 -9.59 20.54 -5.80
C GLY A 291 -9.69 19.37 -4.81
N ALA A 292 -8.73 18.43 -4.86
CA ALA A 292 -8.74 17.23 -4.01
C ALA A 292 -8.82 17.56 -2.51
N HIS A 293 -9.84 17.03 -1.83
CA HIS A 293 -10.06 17.21 -0.39
C HIS A 293 -10.62 15.94 0.24
N THR A 294 -10.16 15.64 1.46
CA THR A 294 -10.71 14.58 2.32
C THR A 294 -10.00 14.62 3.68
N CYS A 295 -10.66 14.18 4.75
CA CYS A 295 -10.07 13.93 6.06
C CYS A 295 -9.09 12.74 6.07
N ALA A 296 -9.16 11.86 5.07
CA ALA A 296 -8.25 10.73 4.89
C ALA A 296 -7.03 11.13 4.06
N SER A 297 -5.99 11.67 4.71
CA SER A 297 -4.78 12.14 4.01
C SER A 297 -4.12 11.08 3.11
N GLY A 298 -4.25 9.79 3.43
CA GLY A 298 -3.76 8.68 2.60
C GLY A 298 -4.51 8.47 1.29
N LEU A 299 -5.74 8.98 1.18
CA LEU A 299 -6.62 8.92 0.01
C LEU A 299 -6.62 10.21 -0.83
N ARG A 300 -6.04 11.31 -0.32
CA ARG A 300 -5.89 12.60 -1.03
C ARG A 300 -4.77 12.54 -2.08
N VAL A 301 -4.93 11.69 -3.10
CA VAL A 301 -3.96 11.49 -4.20
C VAL A 301 -4.63 11.81 -5.56
N PRO A 302 -4.47 13.04 -6.07
CA PRO A 302 -5.19 13.49 -7.26
C PRO A 302 -4.68 12.91 -8.58
N ALA A 303 -3.45 12.39 -8.60
CA ALA A 303 -2.89 11.65 -9.71
C ALA A 303 -1.89 10.59 -9.20
N ALA A 304 -1.94 9.41 -9.81
CA ALA A 304 -1.09 8.28 -9.43
C ALA A 304 -0.28 7.78 -10.62
N VAL A 305 1.03 7.58 -10.43
CA VAL A 305 1.94 7.12 -11.48
C VAL A 305 1.56 5.72 -12.02
N GLY A 306 0.94 4.89 -11.19
CA GLY A 306 0.49 3.53 -11.54
C GLY A 306 -1.01 3.40 -11.77
N ASP A 307 -1.70 4.48 -12.15
CA ASP A 307 -3.16 4.47 -12.42
C ASP A 307 -3.60 3.36 -13.38
N PHE A 308 -2.90 3.18 -14.49
CA PHE A 308 -3.17 2.15 -15.49
C PHE A 308 -2.94 0.73 -14.96
N LEU A 309 -2.07 0.55 -13.95
CA LEU A 309 -1.90 -0.74 -13.26
C LEU A 309 -3.08 -1.01 -12.32
N MET A 310 -3.58 0.02 -11.62
CA MET A 310 -4.78 -0.11 -10.79
C MET A 310 -6.01 -0.47 -11.62
N LEU A 311 -6.28 0.31 -12.67
CA LEU A 311 -7.43 0.12 -13.56
C LEU A 311 -7.40 -1.27 -14.21
N ARG A 312 -6.22 -1.74 -14.62
CA ARG A 312 -6.02 -3.10 -15.13
C ARG A 312 -6.38 -4.16 -14.09
N ALA A 313 -5.83 -4.08 -12.88
CA ALA A 313 -6.11 -5.06 -11.82
C ALA A 313 -7.59 -5.09 -11.43
N ILE A 314 -8.26 -3.92 -11.36
CA ILE A 314 -9.71 -3.83 -11.09
C ILE A 314 -10.50 -4.53 -12.20
N ARG A 315 -10.16 -4.29 -13.47
CA ARG A 315 -10.86 -4.88 -14.63
C ARG A 315 -10.61 -6.38 -14.78
N GLU A 316 -9.35 -6.81 -14.72
CA GLU A 316 -8.97 -8.23 -14.84
C GLU A 316 -9.56 -9.08 -13.71
N SER A 317 -9.63 -8.53 -12.49
CA SER A 317 -10.27 -9.20 -11.36
C SER A 317 -11.80 -9.16 -11.40
N LYS A 318 -12.42 -8.50 -12.38
CA LYS A 318 -13.87 -8.24 -12.43
C LYS A 318 -14.39 -7.56 -11.15
N GLY A 319 -13.55 -6.70 -10.58
CA GLY A 319 -13.87 -5.88 -9.41
C GLY A 319 -14.60 -4.58 -9.77
N ALA A 320 -14.55 -3.64 -8.85
CA ALA A 320 -15.23 -2.34 -8.96
C ALA A 320 -14.36 -1.20 -8.42
N ALA A 321 -14.70 0.03 -8.78
CA ALA A 321 -14.18 1.22 -8.12
C ALA A 321 -15.35 2.03 -7.55
N ILE A 322 -15.22 2.50 -6.30
CA ILE A 322 -16.29 3.20 -5.59
C ILE A 322 -15.72 4.35 -4.77
N ALA A 323 -16.47 5.45 -4.70
CA ALA A 323 -16.12 6.66 -3.98
C ALA A 323 -17.01 6.84 -2.75
N ILE A 324 -16.41 7.15 -1.60
CA ILE A 324 -17.10 7.25 -0.30
C ILE A 324 -16.93 8.65 0.28
N SER A 325 -18.01 9.24 0.79
CA SER A 325 -17.95 10.55 1.46
C SER A 325 -17.17 10.48 2.77
N ASP A 326 -16.56 11.59 3.18
CA ASP A 326 -15.87 11.68 4.47
C ASP A 326 -16.81 11.41 5.66
N GLU A 327 -18.08 11.83 5.56
CA GLU A 327 -19.10 11.56 6.57
C GLU A 327 -19.35 10.06 6.74
N ALA A 328 -19.61 9.34 5.65
CA ALA A 328 -19.80 7.89 5.69
C ALA A 328 -18.53 7.18 6.16
N MET A 329 -17.38 7.60 5.67
CA MET A 329 -16.07 7.08 6.07
C MET A 329 -15.85 7.18 7.58
N MET A 330 -16.17 8.31 8.18
CA MET A 330 -15.97 8.53 9.61
C MET A 330 -17.07 7.88 10.45
N HIS A 331 -18.31 7.83 9.97
CA HIS A 331 -19.37 7.03 10.57
C HIS A 331 -18.93 5.55 10.71
N TYR A 332 -18.50 4.94 9.60
CA TYR A 332 -18.10 3.54 9.61
C TYR A 332 -16.75 3.27 10.29
N SER A 333 -15.87 4.27 10.37
CA SER A 333 -14.68 4.21 11.23
C SER A 333 -15.04 4.06 12.71
N ASN A 334 -16.06 4.79 13.18
CA ASN A 334 -16.56 4.67 14.54
C ASN A 334 -17.27 3.32 14.77
N GLU A 335 -18.06 2.85 13.79
CA GLU A 335 -18.70 1.54 13.87
C GLU A 335 -17.69 0.39 13.92
N MET A 336 -16.63 0.45 13.11
CA MET A 336 -15.54 -0.52 13.18
C MET A 336 -14.93 -0.55 14.59
N ALA A 337 -14.66 0.61 15.19
CA ALA A 337 -14.15 0.67 16.55
C ALA A 337 -15.11 0.09 17.59
N ARG A 338 -16.38 0.50 17.55
CA ARG A 338 -17.43 0.04 18.47
C ARG A 338 -17.64 -1.47 18.42
N LEU A 339 -17.54 -2.06 17.23
CA LEU A 339 -17.88 -3.47 17.01
C LEU A 339 -16.68 -4.41 17.11
N THR A 340 -15.46 -3.93 16.84
CA THR A 340 -14.27 -4.80 16.76
C THR A 340 -13.18 -4.45 17.78
N GLY A 341 -13.22 -3.26 18.38
CA GLY A 341 -12.15 -2.74 19.24
C GLY A 341 -10.91 -2.25 18.49
N ILE A 342 -10.87 -2.35 17.16
CA ILE A 342 -9.81 -1.75 16.33
C ILE A 342 -10.06 -0.24 16.30
N PHE A 343 -9.06 0.59 16.52
CA PHE A 343 -9.17 2.03 16.27
C PHE A 343 -8.60 2.34 14.87
N PRO A 344 -9.44 2.32 13.80
CA PRO A 344 -8.93 2.36 12.44
C PRO A 344 -8.51 3.77 12.06
N ALA A 345 -7.72 3.88 11.00
CA ALA A 345 -7.65 5.14 10.27
C ALA A 345 -8.94 5.34 9.44
N PRO A 346 -9.25 6.57 8.98
CA PRO A 346 -10.42 6.84 8.15
C PRO A 346 -10.55 5.87 6.96
N GLU A 347 -9.42 5.46 6.37
CA GLU A 347 -9.35 4.48 5.28
C GLU A 347 -10.01 3.13 5.60
N GLY A 348 -9.98 2.69 6.86
CA GLY A 348 -10.67 1.49 7.33
C GLY A 348 -12.20 1.66 7.33
N GLY A 349 -12.68 2.84 7.72
CA GLY A 349 -14.10 3.18 7.59
C GLY A 349 -14.56 3.31 6.14
N ALA A 350 -13.69 3.79 5.24
CA ALA A 350 -14.02 3.92 3.81
C ALA A 350 -14.37 2.56 3.20
N VAL A 351 -13.53 1.54 3.43
CA VAL A 351 -13.80 0.19 2.91
C VAL A 351 -15.01 -0.46 3.56
N PHE A 352 -15.30 -0.14 4.83
CA PHE A 352 -16.52 -0.63 5.46
C PHE A 352 -17.77 0.02 4.83
N ALA A 353 -17.78 1.35 4.67
CA ALA A 353 -18.87 2.05 3.98
C ALA A 353 -19.11 1.49 2.56
N ALA A 354 -18.04 1.32 1.79
CA ALA A 354 -18.10 0.74 0.46
C ALA A 354 -18.68 -0.68 0.44
N MET A 355 -18.30 -1.53 1.40
CA MET A 355 -18.87 -2.87 1.52
C MET A 355 -20.39 -2.81 1.71
N MET A 356 -20.88 -1.92 2.57
CA MET A 356 -22.31 -1.77 2.83
C MET A 356 -23.08 -1.32 1.58
N GLU A 357 -22.56 -0.34 0.85
CA GLU A 357 -23.16 0.11 -0.42
C GLU A 357 -23.18 -1.01 -1.47
N LEU A 358 -22.08 -1.75 -1.61
CA LEU A 358 -21.96 -2.83 -2.60
C LEU A 358 -22.84 -4.04 -2.27
N ILE A 359 -23.06 -4.35 -0.99
CA ILE A 359 -24.04 -5.37 -0.56
C ILE A 359 -25.45 -4.90 -0.93
N GLN A 360 -25.79 -3.64 -0.65
CA GLN A 360 -27.11 -3.08 -0.98
C GLN A 360 -27.38 -3.07 -2.49
N GLN A 361 -26.34 -2.82 -3.30
CA GLN A 361 -26.40 -2.86 -4.77
C GLN A 361 -26.46 -4.29 -5.33
N GLY A 362 -26.26 -5.33 -4.50
CA GLY A 362 -26.20 -6.73 -4.94
C GLY A 362 -24.89 -7.11 -5.64
N ASN A 363 -23.85 -6.27 -5.54
CA ASN A 363 -22.53 -6.54 -6.13
C ASN A 363 -21.69 -7.51 -5.29
N ILE A 364 -22.03 -7.66 -4.00
CA ILE A 364 -21.46 -8.64 -3.09
C ILE A 364 -22.58 -9.59 -2.60
N GLY A 365 -22.38 -10.89 -2.84
CA GLY A 365 -23.29 -11.96 -2.47
C GLY A 365 -23.20 -12.34 -0.99
N LYS A 366 -24.23 -13.03 -0.50
CA LYS A 366 -24.40 -13.36 0.93
C LYS A 366 -23.41 -14.36 1.50
N ASP A 367 -22.81 -15.17 0.64
CA ASP A 367 -21.94 -16.29 1.03
C ASP A 367 -20.44 -16.01 0.76
N GLU A 368 -20.10 -14.80 0.33
CA GLU A 368 -18.73 -14.44 -0.01
C GLU A 368 -17.88 -14.11 1.22
N ARG A 369 -16.59 -14.45 1.16
CA ARG A 369 -15.57 -14.02 2.12
C ARG A 369 -14.95 -12.71 1.65
N ILE A 370 -15.14 -11.68 2.47
CA ILE A 370 -14.75 -10.31 2.17
C ILE A 370 -13.59 -9.92 3.07
N VAL A 371 -12.56 -9.30 2.51
CA VAL A 371 -11.47 -8.67 3.28
C VAL A 371 -11.53 -7.16 3.15
N LEU A 372 -11.63 -6.48 4.29
CA LEU A 372 -11.49 -5.04 4.45
C LEU A 372 -10.07 -4.72 4.90
N PHE A 373 -9.34 -3.88 4.16
CA PHE A 373 -8.02 -3.42 4.58
C PHE A 373 -8.11 -2.15 5.42
N ASN A 374 -7.85 -2.27 6.73
CA ASN A 374 -7.55 -1.10 7.56
C ASN A 374 -6.08 -0.74 7.40
N THR A 375 -5.76 0.27 6.59
CA THR A 375 -4.36 0.57 6.20
C THR A 375 -3.55 1.35 7.23
N GLY A 376 -4.18 1.85 8.29
CA GLY A 376 -3.54 2.73 9.27
C GLY A 376 -4.19 2.69 10.63
N ASN A 377 -3.56 3.35 11.59
CA ASN A 377 -4.05 3.48 12.95
C ASN A 377 -4.73 4.82 13.18
N GLY A 378 -5.88 4.83 13.86
CA GLY A 378 -6.65 6.05 14.19
C GLY A 378 -5.88 7.07 15.02
N TYR A 379 -4.85 6.65 15.78
CA TYR A 379 -3.99 7.58 16.54
C TYR A 379 -3.25 8.60 15.65
N LYS A 380 -3.13 8.33 14.35
CA LYS A 380 -2.48 9.25 13.38
C LYS A 380 -3.46 10.23 12.73
N TYR A 381 -4.75 10.13 13.06
CA TYR A 381 -5.85 10.86 12.42
C TYR A 381 -6.80 11.45 13.48
N LEU A 382 -6.28 11.85 14.64
CA LEU A 382 -7.11 12.35 15.74
C LEU A 382 -7.92 13.58 15.34
N GLU A 383 -7.37 14.43 14.49
CA GLU A 383 -8.04 15.61 13.92
C GLU A 383 -9.28 15.20 13.10
N ALA A 384 -9.21 14.11 12.32
CA ALA A 384 -10.38 13.61 11.57
C ALA A 384 -11.50 13.11 12.50
N TYR A 385 -11.14 12.50 13.63
CA TYR A 385 -12.09 12.06 14.65
C TYR A 385 -12.69 13.21 15.46
N GLN A 386 -12.01 14.36 15.56
CA GLN A 386 -12.56 15.55 16.22
C GLN A 386 -13.63 16.26 15.39
N LEU A 387 -13.50 16.25 14.06
CA LEU A 387 -14.41 16.93 13.15
C LEU A 387 -15.83 16.33 13.09
N ASN A 388 -16.04 15.13 13.64
CA ASN A 388 -17.31 14.40 13.60
C ASN A 388 -18.02 14.33 14.98
N ARG A 389 -17.78 15.33 15.84
CA ARG A 389 -18.47 15.48 17.13
C ARG A 389 -19.46 16.63 17.11
#